data_AF-A0A358A674-F1
#
_entry.id   AF-A0A358A674-F1
#
_cell.length_a   1.000
_cell.length_b   1.000
_cell.length_c   1.000
_cell.angle_alpha   90.00
_cell.angle_beta   90.00
_cell.angle_gamma   90.00
#
_symmetry.space_group_name_H-M   'P 1'
#
loop_
_entity.id
_entity.type
_entity.pdbx_description
1 polymer ?
#
loop_
_entity_poly.entity_id
_entity_poly.type
_entity_poly.pdbx_seq_one_letter_code
_entity_poly.pdbx_strand_id
1 'polypeptide(L)'
;LSNPDAFEGQEAYLQWGEILFSNTAAAGTYSCARCHTYGWSFDGASDYVLEENGRDGPIPELADGYVTAGGFFGPNLTGGSTLSQFETAIGQSAFITRGQAIGQTYGRGGSGGNGQMPGFGALTEANPVGPGMGPGSGIVFEYPALLTDEQIDAIVAFERTL
;
A
#
# COMPACT_ATOMS: atom_id res chain seq x y z
N LEU A 1 7.85 14.82 -3.10
CA LEU A 1 8.31 15.52 -1.89
C LEU A 1 9.84 15.62 -1.86
N SER A 2 10.36 16.82 -1.58
CA SER A 2 11.78 17.20 -1.64
C SER A 2 12.26 17.72 -0.27
N ASN A 3 13.03 16.90 0.45
CA ASN A 3 14.26 17.20 1.22
C ASN A 3 14.35 16.33 2.50
N PRO A 4 15.47 15.62 2.78
CA PRO A 4 15.57 14.63 3.86
C PRO A 4 15.90 15.14 5.27
N ASP A 5 16.20 16.43 5.47
CA ASP A 5 16.71 16.90 6.77
C ASP A 5 15.73 17.81 7.52
N ALA A 6 15.13 17.22 8.57
CA ALA A 6 14.64 17.83 9.81
C ALA A 6 13.76 19.09 9.69
N PHE A 7 12.44 18.87 9.55
CA PHE A 7 11.43 19.84 9.93
C PHE A 7 10.66 19.34 11.15
N GLU A 8 10.34 20.23 12.09
CA GLU A 8 9.41 19.97 13.18
C GLU A 8 8.11 19.40 12.60
N GLY A 9 7.77 18.14 12.94
CA GLY A 9 6.64 17.40 12.36
C GLY A 9 6.99 16.29 11.37
N GLN A 10 8.25 16.11 10.96
CA GLN A 10 8.66 14.99 10.08
C GLN A 10 8.42 13.62 10.74
N GLU A 11 8.72 13.47 12.03
CA GLU A 11 8.45 12.24 12.78
C GLU A 11 6.94 11.94 12.85
N ALA A 12 6.12 12.96 13.16
CA ALA A 12 4.67 12.83 13.16
C ALA A 12 4.11 12.48 11.77
N TYR A 13 4.74 12.99 10.70
CA TYR A 13 4.37 12.70 9.32
C TYR A 13 4.72 11.25 8.92
N LEU A 14 5.90 10.77 9.32
CA LEU A 14 6.30 9.37 9.14
C LEU A 14 5.40 8.43 9.95
N GLN A 15 5.10 8.78 11.20
CA GLN A 15 4.19 8.03 12.06
C GLN A 15 2.76 8.00 11.47
N TRP A 16 2.30 9.11 10.90
CA TRP A 16 1.01 9.14 10.21
C TRP A 16 1.02 8.24 8.97
N GLY A 17 2.12 8.29 8.19
CA GLY A 17 2.35 7.38 7.07
C GLY A 17 2.35 5.91 7.48
N GLU A 18 2.98 5.56 8.60
CA GLU A 18 2.99 4.21 9.16
C GLU A 18 1.60 3.73 9.56
N ILE A 19 0.84 4.58 10.25
CA ILE A 19 -0.54 4.28 10.66
C ILE A 19 -1.42 4.04 9.42
N LEU A 20 -1.26 4.84 8.37
CA LEU A 20 -1.99 4.67 7.11
C LEU A 20 -1.55 3.40 6.38
N PHE A 21 -0.25 3.13 6.29
CA PHE A 21 0.34 1.97 5.63
C PHE A 21 -0.11 0.64 6.27
N SER A 22 -0.31 0.64 7.60
CA SER A 22 -0.72 -0.53 8.38
C SER A 22 -2.20 -0.53 8.78
N ASN A 23 -3.00 0.40 8.25
CA ASN A 23 -4.37 0.66 8.71
C ASN A 23 -5.30 -0.56 8.54
N THR A 24 -5.69 -1.18 9.66
CA THR A 24 -6.60 -2.33 9.71
C THR A 24 -8.08 -1.97 9.56
N ALA A 25 -8.43 -0.68 9.55
CA ALA A 25 -9.81 -0.25 9.37
C ALA A 25 -10.41 -0.75 8.05
N ALA A 26 -11.74 -0.90 8.01
CA ALA A 26 -12.46 -1.45 6.86
C ALA A 26 -11.87 -2.79 6.37
N ALA A 27 -11.61 -3.71 7.31
CA ALA A 27 -11.02 -5.02 7.05
C ALA A 27 -9.66 -4.98 6.33
N GLY A 28 -8.88 -3.93 6.57
CA GLY A 28 -7.56 -3.78 5.97
C GLY A 28 -7.56 -3.45 4.48
N THR A 29 -8.67 -2.95 3.95
CA THR A 29 -8.79 -2.54 2.53
C THR A 29 -7.73 -1.50 2.14
N TYR A 30 -7.29 -0.69 3.11
CA TYR A 30 -6.30 0.38 2.93
C TYR A 30 -4.89 0.01 3.39
N SER A 31 -4.72 -1.19 3.96
CA SER A 31 -3.44 -1.60 4.52
C SER A 31 -2.50 -2.04 3.39
N CYS A 32 -1.54 -1.19 3.06
CA CYS A 32 -0.43 -1.54 2.17
C CYS A 32 0.31 -2.78 2.72
N ALA A 33 0.41 -2.85 4.04
CA ALA A 33 0.91 -4.00 4.77
C ALA A 33 0.11 -5.29 4.45
N ARG A 34 -1.14 -5.26 3.99
CA ARG A 34 -1.86 -6.49 3.58
C ARG A 34 -1.16 -7.31 2.50
N CYS A 35 -0.77 -6.61 1.45
CA CYS A 35 -0.19 -7.23 0.26
C CYS A 35 1.32 -7.32 0.36
N HIS A 36 1.91 -6.38 1.12
CA HIS A 36 3.33 -6.26 1.35
C HIS A 36 3.76 -6.73 2.76
N THR A 37 2.92 -7.50 3.54
CA THR A 37 3.26 -8.31 4.78
C THR A 37 3.02 -9.84 4.73
N TYR A 38 4.03 -10.67 5.09
CA TYR A 38 3.94 -12.15 5.02
C TYR A 38 3.08 -12.56 6.21
N GLY A 39 2.06 -13.39 5.98
CA GLY A 39 1.11 -13.76 7.04
C GLY A 39 -0.13 -12.86 7.13
N TRP A 40 -0.21 -11.72 6.42
CA TRP A 40 -1.45 -10.91 6.35
C TRP A 40 -2.40 -11.32 5.20
N SER A 41 -1.92 -12.20 4.31
CA SER A 41 -2.67 -12.64 3.13
C SER A 41 -3.84 -13.57 3.48
N PHE A 42 -3.86 -14.13 4.69
CA PHE A 42 -4.99 -14.84 5.29
C PHE A 42 -5.01 -14.48 6.79
N ASP A 43 -6.18 -14.06 7.31
CA ASP A 43 -6.51 -13.95 8.75
C ASP A 43 -6.17 -12.63 9.50
N GLY A 44 -5.75 -11.56 8.81
CA GLY A 44 -5.40 -10.26 9.44
C GLY A 44 -6.54 -9.42 10.06
N ALA A 45 -7.70 -10.03 10.32
CA ALA A 45 -8.85 -9.38 10.97
C ALA A 45 -9.41 -10.18 12.16
N SER A 46 -8.76 -11.26 12.58
CA SER A 46 -9.09 -11.97 13.82
C SER A 46 -8.11 -11.58 14.92
N ASP A 47 -8.62 -11.43 16.15
CA ASP A 47 -7.77 -11.46 17.34
C ASP A 47 -7.08 -12.84 17.33
N TYR A 48 -5.79 -12.88 16.98
CA TYR A 48 -5.05 -14.15 16.92
C TYR A 48 -4.87 -14.71 18.34
N VAL A 49 -5.78 -15.60 18.72
CA VAL A 49 -5.61 -16.53 19.82
C VAL A 49 -5.24 -17.90 19.26
N LEU A 50 -4.04 -18.37 19.58
CA LEU A 50 -3.71 -19.79 19.45
C LEU A 50 -4.32 -20.49 20.67
N GLU A 51 -5.15 -21.51 20.44
CA GLU A 51 -5.49 -22.45 21.50
C GLU A 51 -4.26 -23.32 21.80
N GLU A 52 -3.52 -22.99 22.85
CA GLU A 52 -2.47 -23.84 23.40
C GLU A 52 -3.01 -24.48 24.69
N ASN A 53 -3.13 -25.82 24.70
CA ASN A 53 -3.65 -26.58 25.84
C ASN A 53 -5.07 -26.16 26.31
N GLY A 54 -5.94 -25.81 25.37
CA GLY A 54 -7.34 -25.42 25.66
C GLY A 54 -7.47 -24.05 26.32
N ARG A 55 -6.49 -23.18 26.12
CA ARG A 55 -6.56 -21.75 26.46
C ARG A 55 -6.13 -20.91 25.28
N ASP A 56 -6.94 -19.91 25.00
CA ASP A 56 -6.64 -18.83 24.08
C ASP A 56 -5.44 -18.00 24.57
N GLY A 57 -4.37 -17.95 23.78
CA GLY A 57 -3.16 -17.16 24.07
C GLY A 57 -2.64 -16.43 22.84
N PRO A 58 -1.92 -15.30 23.01
CA PRO A 58 -1.32 -14.57 21.89
C PRO A 58 -0.27 -15.44 21.19
N ILE A 59 -0.09 -15.27 19.88
CA ILE A 59 1.00 -15.92 19.14
C ILE A 59 2.33 -15.51 19.79
N PRO A 60 3.13 -16.44 20.34
CA PRO A 60 4.37 -16.11 21.04
C PRO A 60 5.35 -15.29 20.18
N GLU A 61 5.36 -15.53 18.86
CA GLU A 61 6.18 -14.80 17.88
C GLU A 61 5.70 -13.36 17.61
N LEU A 62 4.49 -12.99 18.05
CA LEU A 62 3.94 -11.63 17.99
C LEU A 62 3.86 -10.95 19.37
N ALA A 63 4.35 -11.61 20.43
CA ALA A 63 4.27 -11.12 21.81
C ALA A 63 5.11 -9.85 22.05
N ASP A 64 6.13 -9.61 21.23
CA ASP A 64 7.01 -8.42 21.29
C ASP A 64 6.52 -7.25 20.42
N GLY A 65 5.36 -7.39 19.76
CA GLY A 65 4.73 -6.37 18.92
C GLY A 65 4.51 -6.80 17.46
N TYR A 66 3.73 -6.00 16.73
CA TYR A 66 3.51 -6.19 15.29
C TYR A 66 4.84 -6.06 14.54
N VAL A 67 5.33 -7.17 13.98
CA VAL A 67 6.42 -7.11 13.00
C VAL A 67 5.82 -6.66 11.66
N THR A 68 6.13 -5.43 11.27
CA THR A 68 5.70 -4.85 10.00
C THR A 68 6.51 -5.45 8.83
N ALA A 69 5.81 -5.76 7.73
CA ALA A 69 6.31 -6.11 6.38
C ALA A 69 6.71 -7.58 6.05
N GLY A 70 6.60 -7.95 4.75
CA GLY A 70 6.94 -9.26 4.16
C GLY A 70 5.99 -9.94 3.11
N GLY A 71 4.97 -9.30 2.56
CA GLY A 71 3.79 -9.96 1.95
C GLY A 71 4.01 -10.64 0.64
N PHE A 72 3.11 -11.56 0.31
CA PHE A 72 3.32 -12.45 -0.83
C PHE A 72 2.62 -11.98 -2.11
N PHE A 73 1.63 -11.08 -2.01
CA PHE A 73 0.96 -10.54 -3.19
C PHE A 73 1.77 -9.43 -3.87
N GLY A 74 2.44 -8.58 -3.08
CA GLY A 74 3.34 -7.54 -3.55
C GLY A 74 4.81 -7.87 -3.23
N PRO A 75 5.78 -7.15 -3.83
CA PRO A 75 7.18 -7.29 -3.45
C PRO A 75 7.42 -6.87 -2.00
N ASN A 76 8.49 -7.40 -1.39
CA ASN A 76 9.00 -6.87 -0.13
C ASN A 76 9.46 -5.41 -0.30
N LEU A 77 9.02 -4.54 0.62
CA LEU A 77 9.31 -3.11 0.65
C LEU A 77 10.43 -2.74 1.63
N THR A 78 10.89 -3.67 2.48
CA THR A 78 11.97 -3.42 3.45
C THR A 78 13.36 -3.43 2.85
N GLY A 79 14.33 -2.94 3.62
CA GLY A 79 15.75 -2.92 3.27
C GLY A 79 16.08 -1.90 2.17
N GLY A 80 15.32 -0.82 2.05
CA GLY A 80 15.49 0.19 1.01
C GLY A 80 15.02 -0.27 -0.38
N SER A 81 14.24 -1.36 -0.46
CA SER A 81 13.68 -1.88 -1.72
C SER A 81 12.94 -0.80 -2.50
N THR A 82 12.10 -0.02 -1.81
CA THR A 82 11.32 1.09 -2.36
C THR A 82 12.18 2.10 -3.12
N LEU A 83 13.36 2.46 -2.59
CA LEU A 83 14.28 3.40 -3.24
C LEU A 83 14.87 2.85 -4.54
N SER A 84 14.99 1.53 -4.64
CA SER A 84 15.44 0.86 -5.86
C SER A 84 14.33 0.79 -6.92
N GLN A 85 13.07 0.74 -6.48
CA GLN A 85 11.91 0.68 -7.37
C GLN A 85 11.49 2.05 -7.91
N PHE A 86 11.52 3.07 -7.06
CA PHE A 86 11.09 4.43 -7.41
C PHE A 86 12.19 5.45 -7.15
N GLU A 87 12.73 5.97 -8.24
CA GLU A 87 13.76 7.02 -8.24
C GLU A 87 13.32 8.26 -7.47
N THR A 88 12.04 8.64 -7.57
CA THR A 88 11.50 9.82 -6.90
C THR A 88 10.23 9.50 -6.11
N ALA A 89 10.04 10.20 -5.00
CA ALA A 89 8.80 10.15 -4.23
C ALA A 89 7.58 10.53 -5.10
N ILE A 90 7.73 11.50 -6.01
CA ILE A 90 6.64 11.90 -6.92
C ILE A 90 6.24 10.75 -7.84
N GLY A 91 7.21 10.01 -8.39
CA GLY A 91 6.93 8.84 -9.21
C GLY A 91 6.22 7.73 -8.43
N GLN A 92 6.57 7.56 -7.15
CA GLN A 92 5.92 6.62 -6.24
C GLN A 92 4.48 7.05 -5.91
N SER A 93 4.24 8.30 -5.53
CA SER A 93 2.89 8.83 -5.26
C SER A 93 1.98 8.70 -6.49
N ALA A 94 2.50 8.99 -7.70
CA ALA A 94 1.75 8.83 -8.94
C ALA A 94 1.41 7.36 -9.25
N PHE A 95 2.29 6.43 -8.89
CA PHE A 95 2.03 5.00 -9.01
C PHE A 95 0.95 4.53 -8.02
N ILE A 96 1.05 4.90 -6.74
CA ILE A 96 0.04 4.55 -5.71
C ILE A 96 -1.33 5.17 -6.06
N THR A 97 -1.34 6.39 -6.59
CA THR A 97 -2.57 7.06 -7.03
C THR A 97 -3.30 6.25 -8.10
N ARG A 98 -2.58 5.78 -9.12
CA ARG A 98 -3.15 5.04 -10.26
C ARG A 98 -3.36 3.55 -10.00
N GLY A 99 -2.57 2.97 -9.12
CA GLY A 99 -2.45 1.53 -8.99
C GLY A 99 -1.60 0.92 -10.10
N GLN A 100 -1.55 -0.41 -10.12
CA GLN A 100 -0.75 -1.17 -11.09
C GLN A 100 -1.63 -1.63 -12.25
N ALA A 101 -1.24 -1.28 -13.48
CA ALA A 101 -1.82 -1.89 -14.68
C ALA A 101 -1.25 -3.29 -14.93
N ILE A 102 -2.01 -4.16 -15.60
CA ILE A 102 -1.51 -5.49 -16.02
C ILE A 102 -0.25 -5.33 -16.88
N GLY A 103 0.81 -6.07 -16.54
CA GLY A 103 2.11 -6.01 -17.21
C GLY A 103 3.00 -4.85 -16.73
N GLN A 104 2.48 -3.92 -15.94
CA GLN A 104 3.29 -2.86 -15.31
C GLN A 104 4.03 -3.42 -14.10
N THR A 105 5.33 -3.18 -14.03
CA THR A 105 6.15 -3.52 -12.86
C THR A 105 5.84 -2.63 -11.67
N TYR A 106 6.16 -3.09 -10.47
CA TYR A 106 6.16 -2.24 -9.28
C TYR A 106 7.43 -1.38 -9.30
N GLY A 107 7.32 -0.16 -9.80
CA GLY A 107 8.48 0.67 -10.12
C GLY A 107 9.36 0.03 -11.20
N ARG A 108 10.68 0.00 -10.97
CA ARG A 108 11.68 -0.49 -11.94
C ARG A 108 11.89 -2.02 -11.95
N GLY A 109 11.36 -2.77 -10.99
CA GLY A 109 11.71 -4.18 -10.77
C GLY A 109 10.60 -5.20 -11.06
N GLY A 110 11.01 -6.42 -11.42
CA GLY A 110 10.16 -7.61 -11.54
C GLY A 110 9.71 -7.96 -12.96
N SER A 111 9.12 -9.15 -13.11
CA SER A 111 8.28 -9.51 -14.27
C SER A 111 6.93 -8.82 -14.11
N GLY A 112 6.49 -8.06 -15.11
CA GLY A 112 5.29 -7.22 -15.08
C GLY A 112 4.14 -7.76 -14.23
N GLY A 113 3.61 -6.91 -13.35
CA GLY A 113 2.62 -7.31 -12.35
C GLY A 113 1.30 -7.74 -12.96
N ASN A 114 0.53 -8.50 -12.20
CA ASN A 114 -0.80 -9.00 -12.59
C ASN A 114 -1.91 -7.94 -12.43
N GLY A 115 -1.53 -6.67 -12.18
CA GLY A 115 -2.46 -5.54 -12.05
C GLY A 115 -3.31 -5.58 -10.79
N GLN A 116 -2.86 -6.29 -9.74
CA GLN A 116 -3.66 -6.50 -8.53
C GLN A 116 -3.51 -5.38 -7.51
N MET A 117 -2.49 -4.51 -7.62
CA MET A 117 -2.39 -3.35 -6.74
C MET A 117 -3.42 -2.30 -7.15
N PRO A 118 -4.40 -1.98 -6.29
CA PRO A 118 -5.42 -0.99 -6.62
C PRO A 118 -4.84 0.43 -6.65
N GLY A 119 -5.55 1.34 -7.32
CA GLY A 119 -5.29 2.78 -7.21
C GLY A 119 -6.00 3.35 -5.99
N PHE A 120 -5.31 4.24 -5.27
CA PHE A 120 -5.81 4.83 -4.03
C PHE A 120 -6.20 6.31 -4.15
N GLY A 121 -5.75 7.00 -5.18
CA GLY A 121 -6.09 8.41 -5.40
C GLY A 121 -7.29 8.59 -6.32
N ALA A 122 -7.69 9.85 -6.52
CA ALA A 122 -8.73 10.17 -7.50
C ALA A 122 -8.21 9.89 -8.92
N LEU A 123 -9.06 9.28 -9.76
CA LEU A 123 -8.71 8.98 -11.15
C LEU A 123 -9.84 9.40 -12.07
N THR A 124 -9.49 10.08 -13.15
CA THR A 124 -10.41 10.39 -14.23
C THR A 124 -10.01 9.56 -15.46
N GLU A 125 -10.87 8.64 -15.86
CA GLU A 125 -10.66 7.81 -17.05
C GLU A 125 -11.57 8.27 -18.19
N ALA A 126 -10.97 8.78 -19.26
CA ALA A 126 -11.68 9.19 -20.48
C ALA A 126 -11.97 8.03 -21.44
N ASN A 127 -11.59 6.80 -21.07
CA ASN A 127 -11.78 5.61 -21.87
C ASN A 127 -12.05 4.37 -20.98
N PRO A 128 -13.16 4.37 -20.23
CA PRO A 128 -13.51 3.26 -19.38
C PRO A 128 -13.79 2.00 -20.21
N VAL A 129 -13.42 0.83 -19.68
CA VAL A 129 -13.64 -0.47 -20.33
C VAL A 129 -14.77 -1.21 -19.62
N GLY A 130 -15.85 -1.54 -20.34
CA GLY A 130 -17.00 -2.27 -19.79
C GLY A 130 -18.08 -2.54 -20.84
N PRO A 131 -19.14 -3.30 -20.52
CA PRO A 131 -20.25 -3.53 -21.45
C PRO A 131 -20.91 -2.19 -21.85
N GLY A 132 -20.73 -1.76 -23.09
CA GLY A 132 -21.19 -0.45 -23.58
C GLY A 132 -20.25 0.74 -23.30
N MET A 133 -19.07 0.48 -22.75
CA MET A 133 -18.03 1.48 -22.46
C MET A 133 -16.74 1.07 -23.16
N GLY A 134 -16.21 1.97 -24.00
CA GLY A 134 -14.96 1.71 -24.71
C GLY A 134 -14.39 2.95 -25.40
N PRO A 135 -13.29 2.76 -26.15
CA PRO A 135 -12.57 3.84 -26.80
C PRO A 135 -13.46 4.64 -27.74
N GLY A 136 -13.56 5.95 -27.50
CA GLY A 136 -14.41 6.85 -28.31
C GLY A 136 -15.87 6.94 -27.85
N SER A 137 -16.23 6.34 -26.71
CA SER A 137 -17.58 6.52 -26.12
C SER A 137 -17.86 7.94 -25.65
N GLY A 138 -16.83 8.77 -25.45
CA GLY A 138 -16.95 10.12 -24.88
C GLY A 138 -17.34 10.12 -23.40
N ILE A 139 -17.44 8.94 -22.77
CA ILE A 139 -17.77 8.78 -21.36
C ILE A 139 -16.50 9.02 -20.55
N VAL A 140 -16.57 9.95 -19.61
CA VAL A 140 -15.54 10.20 -18.61
C VAL A 140 -16.04 9.62 -17.30
N PHE A 141 -15.26 8.72 -16.70
CA PHE A 141 -15.54 8.18 -15.38
C PHE A 141 -14.60 8.81 -14.35
N GLU A 142 -15.16 9.32 -13.25
CA GLU A 142 -14.40 9.81 -12.11
C GLU A 142 -14.49 8.78 -10.97
N TYR A 143 -13.36 8.15 -10.69
CA TYR A 143 -13.18 7.29 -9.53
C TYR A 143 -12.85 8.18 -8.31
N PRO A 144 -13.69 8.17 -7.26
CA PRO A 144 -13.40 8.92 -6.05
C PRO A 144 -12.14 8.38 -5.37
N ALA A 145 -11.37 9.28 -4.77
CA ALA A 145 -10.15 8.89 -4.05
C ALA A 145 -10.49 8.07 -2.79
N LEU A 146 -9.72 7.02 -2.55
CA LEU A 146 -9.73 6.29 -1.27
C LEU A 146 -8.85 6.99 -0.22
N LEU A 147 -7.75 7.60 -0.68
CA LEU A 147 -6.81 8.39 0.11
C LEU A 147 -6.63 9.76 -0.53
N THR A 148 -6.44 10.79 0.29
CA THR A 148 -6.04 12.12 -0.20
C THR A 148 -4.59 12.10 -0.70
N ASP A 149 -4.23 13.07 -1.54
CA ASP A 149 -2.84 13.22 -2.01
C ASP A 149 -1.85 13.32 -0.84
N GLU A 150 -2.23 14.03 0.22
CA GLU A 150 -1.43 14.19 1.43
C GLU A 150 -1.26 12.86 2.21
N GLN A 151 -2.28 12.02 2.25
CA GLN A 151 -2.20 10.69 2.86
C GLN A 151 -1.29 9.76 2.05
N ILE A 152 -1.38 9.82 0.72
CA ILE A 152 -0.48 9.06 -0.18
C ILE A 152 0.96 9.52 0.03
N ASP A 153 1.19 10.84 0.11
CA ASP A 153 2.51 11.41 0.32
C ASP A 153 3.11 11.03 1.70
N ALA A 154 2.29 10.95 2.75
CA ALA A 154 2.71 10.44 4.06
C ALA A 154 3.10 8.95 4.01
N ILE A 155 2.30 8.11 3.33
CA ILE A 155 2.64 6.70 3.10
C ILE A 155 3.97 6.57 2.35
N VAL A 156 4.15 7.36 1.28
CA VAL A 156 5.38 7.38 0.50
C VAL A 156 6.57 7.81 1.34
N ALA A 157 6.40 8.82 2.20
CA ALA A 157 7.47 9.25 3.11
C ALA A 157 7.88 8.10 4.04
N PHE A 158 6.92 7.40 4.66
CA PHE A 158 7.19 6.25 5.53
C PHE A 158 7.81 5.06 4.78
N GLU A 159 7.20 4.62 3.68
CA GLU A 159 7.64 3.44 2.91
C GLU A 159 9.09 3.57 2.40
N ARG A 160 9.54 4.80 2.15
CA ARG A 160 10.92 5.10 1.73
C ARG A 160 11.95 5.04 2.87
N THR A 161 11.50 4.89 4.12
CA THR A 161 12.35 4.64 5.30
C THR A 161 12.48 3.16 5.65
N LEU A 162 11.68 2.29 5.03
CA LEU A 162 11.72 0.83 5.20
C LEU A 162 12.93 0.20 4.50
#